data_AF-A0A7X7KDU9-F1
#
_entry.id   AF-A0A7X7KDU9-F1
#
_cell.length_a   1.000
_cell.length_b   1.000
_cell.length_c   1.000
_cell.angle_alpha   90.00
_cell.angle_beta   90.00
_cell.angle_gamma   90.00
#
_symmetry.space_group_name_H-M   'P 1'
#
loop_
_entity.id
_entity.type
_entity.pdbx_description
1 polymer ?
#
loop_
_entity_poly.entity_id
_entity_poly.type
_entity_poly.pdbx_seq_one_letter_code
_entity_poly.pdbx_strand_id
1 'polypeptide(L)'
;MLKTTGRCSLFVIAALVLALAGGDNCVAEGPQSRMVDGKIEYPAVAGDATSFSILDAEGRPVLRYRYAEVPRKPYADQLHSPSGVQVLRDAPHDHLHHHALMFALSVDGVDFWGEFDDRNGKQIHRKIGGVNITNRDGLRRVSFTQELDWIGPKSDDPLMIEQRTIGEYRGADLGATLIEWRSLLKTPPEKESIELTGHHY
;
A
#
# COMPACT_ATOMS: atom_id res chain seq x y z
N MET A 1 -13.81 18.76 -7.33
CA MET A 1 -14.22 17.81 -8.38
C MET A 1 -13.13 17.80 -9.43
N LEU A 2 -12.51 16.65 -9.67
CA LEU A 2 -11.42 16.51 -10.64
C LEU A 2 -11.93 15.65 -11.81
N LYS A 3 -12.06 16.25 -12.98
CA LYS A 3 -12.40 15.52 -14.22
C LYS A 3 -11.10 15.24 -14.98
N THR A 4 -10.85 13.97 -15.29
CA THR A 4 -9.72 13.56 -16.11
C THR A 4 -10.22 13.20 -17.50
N THR A 5 -9.71 13.87 -18.54
CA THR A 5 -10.10 13.64 -19.93
C THR A 5 -8.91 13.17 -20.76
N GLY A 6 -9.08 12.10 -21.52
CA GLY A 6 -8.08 11.54 -22.44
C GLY A 6 -7.13 10.53 -21.78
N ARG A 7 -6.29 9.87 -22.60
CA ARG A 7 -5.22 8.92 -22.21
C ARG A 7 -4.10 9.56 -21.35
N CYS A 8 -4.40 10.60 -20.58
CA CYS A 8 -3.50 11.23 -19.64
C CYS A 8 -3.62 10.53 -18.29
N SER A 9 -2.53 9.87 -17.91
CA SER A 9 -2.23 9.45 -16.55
C SER A 9 -2.46 10.58 -15.55
N LEU A 10 -3.41 10.41 -14.63
CA LEU A 10 -3.49 11.26 -13.45
C LEU A 10 -2.48 10.74 -12.42
N PHE A 11 -1.51 11.58 -12.05
CA PHE A 11 -0.60 11.33 -10.94
C PHE A 11 -1.22 11.90 -9.67
N VAL A 12 -1.76 11.02 -8.81
CA VAL A 12 -2.01 11.38 -7.42
C VAL A 12 -0.81 10.92 -6.61
N ILE A 13 0.06 11.85 -6.24
CA ILE A 13 1.12 11.61 -5.27
C ILE A 13 0.55 11.99 -3.90
N ALA A 14 0.16 10.98 -3.13
CA ALA A 14 -0.12 11.15 -1.70
C ALA A 14 1.16 10.77 -0.94
N ALA A 15 2.02 11.75 -0.66
CA ALA A 15 3.15 11.55 0.22
C ALA A 15 2.66 11.66 1.68
N LEU A 16 2.48 10.52 2.35
CA LEU A 16 2.21 10.49 3.79
C LEU A 16 3.54 10.33 4.54
N VAL A 17 4.07 11.44 5.06
CA VAL A 17 5.25 11.42 5.93
C VAL A 17 4.81 11.16 7.37
N LEU A 18 5.04 9.96 7.88
CA LEU A 18 4.83 9.63 9.30
C LEU A 18 6.19 9.48 9.99
N ALA A 19 6.59 10.48 10.77
CA ALA A 19 7.82 10.44 11.57
C ALA A 19 7.48 10.04 13.00
N LEU A 20 7.94 8.86 13.44
CA LEU A 20 7.70 8.36 14.80
C LEU A 20 9.01 7.85 15.40
N ALA A 21 9.40 8.43 16.52
CA ALA A 21 10.57 8.05 17.30
C ALA A 21 10.15 7.26 18.55
N GLY A 22 10.87 6.18 18.87
CA GLY A 22 10.98 5.68 20.23
C GLY A 22 10.83 4.17 20.46
N GLY A 23 11.63 3.66 21.41
CA GLY A 23 11.28 2.58 22.35
C GLY A 23 11.42 1.13 21.87
N ASP A 24 12.23 0.34 22.59
CA ASP A 24 12.62 -1.04 22.24
C ASP A 24 11.56 -2.12 22.55
N ASN A 25 11.65 -3.17 21.73
CA ASN A 25 11.24 -4.59 21.87
C ASN A 25 9.90 -5.06 21.28
N CYS A 26 10.02 -5.96 20.28
CA CYS A 26 9.42 -7.31 20.22
C CYS A 26 10.01 -8.07 18.99
N VAL A 27 10.26 -9.39 19.11
CA VAL A 27 10.83 -10.25 18.04
C VAL A 27 9.73 -11.16 17.48
N ALA A 28 9.56 -11.15 16.15
CA ALA A 28 8.72 -12.08 15.38
C ALA A 28 9.62 -13.09 14.63
N GLU A 29 9.13 -14.32 14.39
CA GLU A 29 9.88 -15.34 13.65
C GLU A 29 10.20 -14.88 12.21
N GLY A 30 11.47 -15.01 11.86
CA GLY A 30 12.08 -14.28 10.74
C GLY A 30 12.01 -14.99 9.38
N PRO A 31 12.13 -14.23 8.28
CA PRO A 31 12.14 -14.71 6.91
C PRO A 31 13.38 -15.58 6.60
N GLN A 32 13.29 -16.46 5.59
CA GLN A 32 14.39 -17.32 5.17
C GLN A 32 15.64 -16.51 4.81
N SER A 33 16.68 -16.62 5.62
CA SER A 33 17.97 -15.95 5.45
C SER A 33 18.94 -16.74 4.57
N ARG A 34 19.98 -16.08 4.04
CA ARG A 34 21.09 -16.73 3.34
C ARG A 34 22.43 -16.33 3.94
N MET A 35 23.42 -17.22 3.83
CA MET A 35 24.80 -16.91 4.20
C MET A 35 25.52 -16.29 2.99
N VAL A 36 26.05 -15.08 3.16
CA VAL A 36 26.86 -14.36 2.16
C VAL A 36 28.11 -13.83 2.88
N ASP A 37 29.30 -14.21 2.40
CA ASP A 37 30.60 -13.82 2.98
C ASP A 37 30.70 -13.98 4.52
N GLY A 38 30.13 -15.07 5.05
CA GLY A 38 30.12 -15.38 6.47
C GLY A 38 29.13 -14.57 7.32
N LYS A 39 28.26 -13.76 6.69
CA LYS A 39 27.18 -13.02 7.34
C LYS A 39 25.81 -13.56 6.93
N ILE A 40 24.84 -13.42 7.83
CA ILE A 40 23.44 -13.71 7.55
C ILE A 40 22.84 -12.48 6.85
N GLU A 41 22.35 -12.66 5.63
CA GLU A 41 21.56 -11.66 4.92
C GLU A 41 20.11 -12.09 4.85
N TYR A 42 19.22 -11.14 5.14
CA TYR A 42 17.79 -11.30 4.99
C TYR A 42 17.32 -10.67 3.67
N PRO A 43 16.29 -11.23 3.03
CA PRO A 43 15.74 -10.60 1.84
C PRO A 43 15.12 -9.25 2.20
N ALA A 44 15.23 -8.27 1.32
CA ALA A 44 14.63 -6.94 1.51
C ALA A 44 13.09 -6.97 1.52
N VAL A 45 12.51 -8.04 0.97
CA VAL A 45 11.07 -8.23 0.82
C VAL A 45 10.71 -9.69 1.05
N ALA A 46 9.50 -9.94 1.54
CA ALA A 46 8.90 -11.26 1.62
C ALA A 46 7.43 -11.17 1.16
N GLY A 47 6.86 -12.27 0.71
CA GLY A 47 5.45 -12.28 0.31
C GLY A 47 4.90 -13.68 0.14
N ASP A 48 3.59 -13.76 0.21
CA ASP A 48 2.79 -14.97 -0.04
C ASP A 48 1.66 -14.61 -1.02
N ALA A 49 0.67 -15.49 -1.17
CA ALA A 49 -0.46 -15.30 -2.09
C ALA A 49 -1.41 -14.13 -1.72
N THR A 50 -1.30 -13.60 -0.50
CA THR A 50 -2.24 -12.63 0.08
C THR A 50 -1.57 -11.35 0.56
N SER A 51 -0.27 -11.40 0.86
CA SER A 51 0.46 -10.30 1.48
C SER A 51 1.86 -10.09 0.91
N PHE A 52 2.35 -8.86 1.02
CA PHE A 52 3.70 -8.45 0.66
C PHE A 52 4.30 -7.61 1.78
N SER A 53 5.53 -7.90 2.17
CA SER A 53 6.23 -7.25 3.27
C SER A 53 7.56 -6.66 2.80
N ILE A 54 7.87 -5.45 3.29
CA ILE A 54 9.22 -4.87 3.24
C ILE A 54 9.89 -5.17 4.58
N LEU A 55 11.14 -5.62 4.53
CA LEU A 55 11.91 -6.09 5.68
C LEU A 55 13.12 -5.18 5.92
N ASP A 56 13.52 -5.07 7.19
CA ASP A 56 14.78 -4.43 7.55
C ASP A 56 15.98 -5.38 7.40
N ALA A 57 17.18 -4.90 7.75
CA ALA A 57 18.41 -5.66 7.60
C ALA A 57 18.48 -6.88 8.53
N GLU A 58 17.67 -6.92 9.58
CA GLU A 58 17.54 -8.04 10.51
C GLU A 58 16.37 -8.98 10.13
N GLY A 59 15.70 -8.72 9.00
CA GLY A 59 14.57 -9.50 8.54
C GLY A 59 13.24 -9.20 9.25
N ARG A 60 13.16 -8.14 10.05
CA ARG A 60 11.92 -7.76 10.74
C ARG A 60 10.99 -7.01 9.76
N PRO A 61 9.67 -7.22 9.84
CA PRO A 61 8.73 -6.52 8.99
C PRO A 61 8.72 -5.03 9.31
N VAL A 62 8.96 -4.20 8.29
CA VAL A 62 8.82 -2.74 8.36
C VAL A 62 7.41 -2.34 7.95
N LEU A 63 6.94 -2.88 6.84
CA LEU A 63 5.61 -2.65 6.28
C LEU A 63 5.06 -4.00 5.85
N ARG A 64 3.79 -4.28 6.17
CA ARG A 64 3.03 -5.38 5.55
C ARG A 64 1.81 -4.81 4.84
N TYR A 65 1.65 -5.25 3.59
CA TYR A 65 0.59 -4.86 2.69
C TYR A 65 -0.23 -6.08 2.31
N ARG A 66 -1.53 -6.04 2.62
CA ARG A 66 -2.50 -7.08 2.30
C ARG A 66 -3.22 -6.72 1.02
N TYR A 67 -3.27 -7.67 0.09
CA TYR A 67 -3.81 -7.43 -1.25
C TYR A 67 -4.77 -8.50 -1.75
N ALA A 68 -4.79 -9.69 -1.16
CA ALA A 68 -5.82 -10.69 -1.41
C ALA A 68 -6.47 -11.11 -0.08
N GLU A 69 -7.64 -11.75 -0.18
CA GLU A 69 -8.48 -12.11 0.98
C GLU A 69 -8.79 -10.92 1.90
N VAL A 70 -8.93 -9.73 1.29
CA VAL A 70 -9.36 -8.50 1.95
C VAL A 70 -10.82 -8.20 1.59
N PRO A 71 -11.60 -7.55 2.48
CA PRO A 71 -13.06 -7.43 2.27
C PRO A 71 -13.44 -6.61 1.03
N ARG A 72 -12.82 -5.44 0.88
CA ARG A 72 -13.15 -4.47 -0.17
C ARG A 72 -11.95 -3.93 -0.91
N LYS A 73 -10.84 -3.68 -0.21
CA LYS A 73 -9.67 -3.04 -0.81
C LYS A 73 -8.35 -3.46 -0.14
N PRO A 74 -7.25 -3.52 -0.90
CA PRO A 74 -5.91 -3.69 -0.35
C PRO A 74 -5.49 -2.56 0.58
N TYR A 75 -4.72 -2.91 1.61
CA TYR A 75 -4.33 -1.99 2.67
C TYR A 75 -3.01 -2.39 3.33
N ALA A 76 -2.32 -1.43 3.95
CA ALA A 76 -1.21 -1.74 4.83
C ALA A 76 -1.73 -1.94 6.25
N ASP A 77 -1.53 -3.14 6.79
CA ASP A 77 -1.99 -3.52 8.13
C ASP A 77 -0.88 -3.44 9.18
N GLN A 78 0.38 -3.32 8.73
CA GLN A 78 1.52 -3.11 9.60
C GLN A 78 2.44 -2.03 9.03
N LEU A 79 2.88 -1.12 9.90
CA LEU A 79 3.98 -0.19 9.70
C LEU A 79 4.74 -0.02 11.01
N HIS A 80 6.03 -0.30 11.02
CA HIS A 80 6.86 -0.19 12.21
C HIS A 80 7.78 1.03 12.12
N SER A 81 7.97 1.71 13.24
CA SER A 81 9.01 2.73 13.41
C SER A 81 10.41 2.09 13.27
N PRO A 82 11.49 2.89 13.17
CA PRO A 82 12.86 2.35 13.17
C PRO A 82 13.20 1.52 14.42
N SER A 83 12.58 1.81 15.56
CA SER A 83 12.70 1.05 16.81
C SER A 83 11.82 -0.20 16.89
N GLY A 84 10.98 -0.45 15.87
CA GLY A 84 10.11 -1.62 15.81
C GLY A 84 8.72 -1.45 16.43
N VAL A 85 8.32 -0.23 16.79
CA VAL A 85 6.97 0.03 17.31
C VAL A 85 5.95 -0.03 16.17
N GLN A 86 4.94 -0.89 16.29
CA GLN A 86 3.81 -0.94 15.35
C GLN A 86 2.92 0.28 15.53
N VAL A 87 2.75 1.07 14.47
CA VAL A 87 2.06 2.37 14.54
C VAL A 87 0.65 2.32 13.94
N LEU A 88 0.34 1.26 13.20
CA LEU A 88 -0.98 1.02 12.62
C LEU A 88 -1.82 0.11 13.51
N ARG A 89 -3.14 0.29 13.42
CA ARG A 89 -4.12 -0.57 14.08
C ARG A 89 -5.16 -0.99 13.06
N ASP A 90 -5.20 -2.29 12.77
CA ASP A 90 -6.19 -2.93 11.90
C ASP A 90 -7.33 -3.51 12.74
N ALA A 91 -8.57 -3.32 12.28
CA ALA A 91 -9.81 -3.83 12.87
C ALA A 91 -9.84 -3.77 14.42
N PRO A 92 -9.67 -2.58 15.04
CA PRO A 92 -9.82 -2.44 16.49
C PRO A 92 -11.18 -2.97 16.97
N HIS A 93 -11.21 -3.53 18.18
CA HIS A 93 -12.37 -4.24 18.73
C HIS A 93 -13.69 -3.46 18.71
N ASP A 94 -13.62 -2.14 18.86
CA ASP A 94 -14.76 -1.22 18.89
C ASP A 94 -15.13 -0.69 17.49
N HIS A 95 -14.30 -0.97 16.49
CA HIS A 95 -14.38 -0.38 15.15
C HIS A 95 -13.77 -1.33 14.11
N LEU A 96 -14.32 -2.56 14.00
CA LEU A 96 -13.78 -3.67 13.19
C LEU A 96 -13.63 -3.37 11.68
N HIS A 97 -14.24 -2.29 11.21
CA HIS A 97 -14.28 -1.87 9.81
C HIS A 97 -13.17 -0.87 9.49
N HIS A 98 -12.45 -0.41 10.52
CA HIS A 98 -11.25 0.38 10.32
C HIS A 98 -10.10 -0.53 9.96
N HIS A 99 -9.79 -0.56 8.66
CA HIS A 99 -8.52 -1.06 8.19
C HIS A 99 -7.49 0.06 8.23
N ALA A 100 -6.25 -0.28 8.56
CA ALA A 100 -5.24 0.70 8.95
C ALA A 100 -4.91 1.78 7.90
N LEU A 101 -3.93 1.56 7.01
CA LEU A 101 -3.58 2.54 5.99
C LEU A 101 -4.12 2.11 4.62
N MET A 102 -5.02 2.92 4.08
CA MET A 102 -5.76 2.67 2.84
C MET A 102 -5.82 3.89 1.94
N PHE A 103 -6.13 3.64 0.68
CA PHE A 103 -6.50 4.68 -0.27
C PHE A 103 -7.79 4.28 -0.99
N ALA A 104 -8.78 5.16 -0.98
CA ALA A 104 -10.00 5.01 -1.75
C ALA A 104 -10.59 6.39 -2.10
N LEU A 105 -11.38 6.42 -3.16
CA LEU A 105 -12.08 7.59 -3.71
C LEU A 105 -13.46 7.15 -4.21
N SER A 106 -14.30 8.09 -4.60
CA SER A 106 -15.49 7.82 -5.40
C SER A 106 -15.20 7.97 -6.89
N VAL A 107 -15.68 7.02 -7.71
CA VAL A 107 -15.52 7.00 -9.18
C VAL A 107 -16.90 6.93 -9.81
N ASP A 108 -17.26 7.94 -10.61
CA ASP A 108 -18.56 8.04 -11.30
C ASP A 108 -19.77 7.80 -10.36
N GLY A 109 -19.68 8.36 -9.15
CA GLY A 109 -20.71 8.23 -8.11
C GLY A 109 -20.71 6.91 -7.34
N VAL A 110 -19.80 5.97 -7.65
CA VAL A 110 -19.60 4.76 -6.85
C VAL A 110 -18.58 5.03 -5.76
N ASP A 111 -18.99 4.83 -4.51
CA ASP A 111 -18.12 4.97 -3.34
C ASP A 111 -17.29 3.71 -3.10
N PHE A 112 -15.97 3.84 -3.09
CA PHE A 112 -15.02 2.78 -2.72
C PHE A 112 -14.46 2.95 -1.30
N TRP A 113 -14.85 3.99 -0.56
CA TRP A 113 -14.45 4.18 0.84
C TRP A 113 -15.28 3.32 1.78
N GLY A 114 -16.60 3.24 1.61
CA GLY A 114 -17.46 2.42 2.45
C GLY A 114 -17.11 0.92 2.44
N GLU A 115 -17.31 0.27 3.59
CA GLU A 115 -16.94 -1.15 3.80
C GLU A 115 -18.15 -2.11 3.78
N PHE A 116 -19.36 -1.60 3.97
CA PHE A 116 -20.52 -2.41 4.33
C PHE A 116 -21.67 -2.42 3.34
N ASP A 117 -21.74 -1.42 2.47
CA ASP A 117 -22.89 -1.31 1.58
C ASP A 117 -22.63 -2.17 0.34
N ASP A 118 -23.61 -2.98 -0.06
CA ASP A 118 -23.53 -3.72 -1.32
C ASP A 118 -23.55 -2.78 -2.53
N ARG A 119 -23.84 -1.48 -2.33
CA ARG A 119 -23.67 -0.41 -3.32
C ARG A 119 -22.23 0.12 -3.40
N ASN A 120 -21.35 -0.21 -2.45
CA ASN A 120 -19.94 0.19 -2.51
C ASN A 120 -19.16 -0.63 -3.55
N GLY A 121 -18.19 0.01 -4.19
CA GLY A 121 -17.24 -0.64 -5.09
C GLY A 121 -16.19 -1.47 -4.34
N LYS A 122 -15.36 -2.19 -5.11
CA LYS A 122 -14.23 -2.99 -4.60
C LYS A 122 -12.97 -2.72 -5.42
N GLN A 123 -11.81 -2.73 -4.76
CA GLN A 123 -10.51 -2.73 -5.43
C GLN A 123 -10.00 -4.16 -5.52
N ILE A 124 -9.88 -4.68 -6.74
CA ILE A 124 -9.50 -6.05 -7.03
C ILE A 124 -8.03 -6.09 -7.44
N HIS A 125 -7.24 -6.82 -6.66
CA HIS A 125 -5.86 -7.11 -7.03
C HIS A 125 -5.78 -7.93 -8.30
N ARG A 126 -4.92 -7.52 -9.24
CA ARG A 126 -4.61 -8.25 -10.48
C ARG A 126 -3.19 -8.79 -10.49
N LYS A 127 -2.24 -7.96 -10.07
CA LYS A 127 -0.82 -8.32 -10.10
C LYS A 127 -0.05 -7.53 -9.06
N ILE A 128 1.00 -8.14 -8.51
CA ILE A 128 1.96 -7.48 -7.62
C ILE A 128 3.37 -7.90 -8.05
N GLY A 129 4.33 -6.98 -7.93
CA GLY A 129 5.71 -7.22 -8.32
C GLY A 129 6.48 -5.92 -8.50
N GLY A 130 7.40 -5.89 -9.46
CA GLY A 130 8.18 -4.68 -9.74
C GLY A 130 9.01 -4.22 -8.55
N VAL A 131 9.57 -5.16 -7.80
CA VAL A 131 10.41 -4.86 -6.64
C VAL A 131 11.62 -4.07 -7.10
N ASN A 132 11.82 -2.91 -6.48
CA ASN A 132 12.93 -2.03 -6.78
C ASN A 132 13.59 -1.56 -5.48
N ILE A 133 14.91 -1.71 -5.41
CA ILE A 133 15.74 -1.28 -4.29
C ILE A 133 16.73 -0.27 -4.83
N THR A 134 16.75 0.92 -4.24
CA THR A 134 17.69 1.99 -4.60
C THR A 134 18.35 2.52 -3.35
N ASN A 135 19.60 2.97 -3.50
CA ASN A 135 20.34 3.69 -2.47
C ASN A 135 20.84 4.98 -3.10
N ARG A 136 20.51 6.12 -2.49
CA ARG A 136 20.97 7.43 -2.94
C ARG A 136 21.31 8.27 -1.73
N ASP A 137 22.54 8.76 -1.65
CA ASP A 137 23.00 9.68 -0.59
C ASP A 137 22.68 9.18 0.83
N GLY A 138 22.90 7.88 1.09
CA GLY A 138 22.63 7.24 2.39
C GLY A 138 21.15 6.92 2.67
N LEU A 139 20.24 7.30 1.76
CA LEU A 139 18.82 6.97 1.82
C LEU A 139 18.53 5.73 0.95
N ARG A 140 18.15 4.64 1.61
CA ARG A 140 17.65 3.43 0.98
C ARG A 140 16.16 3.57 0.72
N ARG A 141 15.70 3.09 -0.44
CA ARG A 141 14.29 2.94 -0.78
C ARG A 141 14.02 1.53 -1.27
N VAL A 142 13.04 0.86 -0.67
CA VAL A 142 12.48 -0.41 -1.15
C VAL A 142 11.07 -0.16 -1.60
N SER A 143 10.68 -0.64 -2.78
CA SER A 143 9.31 -0.48 -3.27
C SER A 143 8.84 -1.66 -4.07
N PHE A 144 7.51 -1.80 -4.17
CA PHE A 144 6.83 -2.69 -5.08
C PHE A 144 5.68 -1.97 -5.79
N THR A 145 5.16 -2.59 -6.83
CA THR A 145 4.03 -2.09 -7.60
C THR A 145 2.91 -3.13 -7.64
N GLN A 146 1.67 -2.65 -7.60
CA GLN A 146 0.46 -3.42 -7.73
C GLN A 146 -0.40 -2.88 -8.88
N GLU A 147 -1.00 -3.77 -9.64
CA GLU A 147 -2.06 -3.47 -10.61
C GLU A 147 -3.41 -3.87 -10.00
N LEU A 148 -4.39 -2.97 -10.13
CA LEU A 148 -5.68 -3.00 -9.45
C LEU A 148 -6.79 -2.59 -10.40
N ASP A 149 -7.92 -3.28 -10.33
CA ASP A 149 -9.17 -2.84 -10.94
C ASP A 149 -10.14 -2.33 -9.89
N TRP A 150 -10.76 -1.19 -10.15
CA TRP A 150 -11.80 -0.63 -9.31
C TRP A 150 -13.15 -1.00 -9.93
N ILE A 151 -13.81 -2.01 -9.38
CA ILE A 151 -15.07 -2.54 -9.91
C ILE A 151 -16.27 -1.98 -9.14
N GLY A 152 -17.34 -1.68 -9.86
CA GLY A 152 -18.61 -1.28 -9.26
C GLY A 152 -19.39 -2.48 -8.71
N PRO A 153 -20.50 -2.25 -7.99
CA PRO A 153 -21.30 -3.33 -7.41
C PRO A 153 -22.15 -4.13 -8.43
N LYS A 154 -22.28 -3.65 -9.67
CA LYS A 154 -23.23 -4.19 -10.67
C LYS A 154 -22.57 -4.96 -11.81
N SER A 155 -21.26 -4.83 -11.99
CA SER A 155 -20.50 -5.48 -13.07
C SER A 155 -19.08 -5.76 -12.59
N ASP A 156 -18.47 -6.79 -13.16
CA ASP A 156 -17.05 -7.10 -12.99
C ASP A 156 -16.15 -6.22 -13.91
N ASP A 157 -16.75 -5.43 -14.79
CA ASP A 157 -16.01 -4.47 -15.61
C ASP A 157 -15.41 -3.36 -14.73
N PRO A 158 -14.12 -3.02 -14.91
CA PRO A 158 -13.50 -1.95 -14.15
C PRO A 158 -14.12 -0.60 -14.51
N LEU A 159 -14.41 0.21 -13.50
CA LEU A 159 -14.71 1.64 -13.65
C LEU A 159 -13.43 2.47 -13.78
N MET A 160 -12.34 2.00 -13.16
CA MET A 160 -11.02 2.63 -13.19
C MET A 160 -9.94 1.56 -13.02
N ILE A 161 -8.80 1.77 -13.67
CA ILE A 161 -7.61 0.93 -13.53
C ILE A 161 -6.56 1.73 -12.77
N GLU A 162 -5.95 1.12 -11.76
CA GLU A 162 -4.88 1.72 -10.96
C GLU A 162 -3.60 0.91 -11.05
N GLN A 163 -2.49 1.62 -11.26
CA GLN A 163 -1.16 1.13 -10.95
C GLN A 163 -0.64 1.85 -9.70
N ARG A 164 -0.48 1.11 -8.61
CA ARG A 164 -0.09 1.61 -7.29
C ARG A 164 1.35 1.24 -6.99
N THR A 165 2.19 2.20 -6.62
CA THR A 165 3.53 1.95 -6.08
C THR A 165 3.53 2.27 -4.59
N ILE A 166 3.98 1.31 -3.78
CA ILE A 166 4.25 1.50 -2.36
C ILE A 166 5.75 1.43 -2.14
N GLY A 167 6.31 2.46 -1.50
CA GLY A 167 7.72 2.56 -1.17
C GLY A 167 7.95 2.81 0.30
N GLU A 168 9.00 2.22 0.86
CA GLU A 168 9.56 2.57 2.16
C GLU A 168 10.93 3.21 1.95
N TYR A 169 11.19 4.27 2.70
CA TYR A 169 12.48 4.95 2.77
C TYR A 169 13.06 4.84 4.17
N ARG A 170 14.36 4.55 4.22
CA ARG A 170 15.15 4.45 5.45
C ARG A 170 16.56 4.98 5.24
N GLY A 171 17.06 5.71 6.22
CA GLY A 171 18.46 6.13 6.30
C GLY A 171 18.83 6.33 7.76
N ALA A 172 20.10 6.12 8.12
CA ALA A 172 20.56 6.28 9.50
C ALA A 172 20.23 7.67 10.06
N ASP A 173 20.31 8.71 9.21
CA ASP A 173 20.06 10.10 9.58
C ASP A 173 18.57 10.51 9.50
N LEU A 174 17.69 9.65 8.96
CA LEU A 174 16.28 9.99 8.78
C LEU A 174 15.51 9.97 10.11
N GLY A 175 15.90 9.09 11.05
CA GLY A 175 15.23 8.94 12.35
C GLY A 175 13.75 8.52 12.27
N ALA A 176 13.26 8.11 11.10
CA ALA A 176 11.87 7.78 10.83
C ALA A 176 11.75 6.68 9.75
N THR A 177 10.57 6.08 9.67
CA THR A 177 10.17 5.19 8.57
C THR A 177 9.22 5.96 7.67
N LEU A 178 9.68 6.34 6.49
CA LEU A 178 8.87 7.11 5.54
C LEU A 178 8.22 6.17 4.52
N ILE A 179 6.91 6.29 4.34
CA ILE A 179 6.15 5.56 3.32
C ILE A 179 5.76 6.50 2.18
N GLU A 180 5.92 6.02 0.96
CA GLU A 180 5.39 6.64 -0.25
C GLU A 180 4.25 5.80 -0.79
N TRP A 181 3.12 6.45 -1.07
CA TRP A 181 2.00 5.86 -1.78
C TRP A 181 1.75 6.66 -3.06
N ARG A 182 1.95 6.01 -4.20
CA ARG A 182 1.75 6.65 -5.50
C ARG A 182 0.73 5.87 -6.31
N SER A 183 -0.36 6.53 -6.70
CA SER A 183 -1.42 5.93 -7.50
C SER A 183 -1.48 6.59 -8.88
N LEU A 184 -1.32 5.76 -9.91
CA LEU A 184 -1.52 6.15 -11.30
C LEU A 184 -2.90 5.65 -11.75
N LEU A 185 -3.83 6.58 -11.96
CA LEU A 185 -5.22 6.26 -12.26
C LEU A 185 -5.49 6.43 -13.76
N LYS A 186 -6.15 5.45 -14.38
CA LYS A 186 -6.48 5.42 -15.81
C LYS A 186 -7.92 5.00 -16.04
N THR A 187 -8.51 5.52 -17.12
CA THR A 187 -9.80 5.02 -17.60
C THR A 187 -9.65 3.62 -18.21
N PRO A 188 -10.69 2.78 -18.12
CA PRO A 188 -10.79 1.57 -18.93
C PRO A 188 -10.75 1.90 -20.44
N PRO A 189 -10.33 0.95 -21.32
CA PRO A 189 -10.23 1.19 -22.76
C PRO A 189 -11.51 1.72 -23.42
N GLU A 190 -12.66 1.27 -22.92
CA GLU A 190 -14.00 1.60 -23.45
C GLU A 190 -14.51 2.98 -22.99
N LYS A 191 -13.73 3.73 -22.17
CA LYS A 191 -14.17 4.96 -21.53
C LYS A 191 -13.18 6.11 -21.72
N GLU A 192 -13.69 7.26 -22.18
CA GLU A 192 -12.87 8.44 -22.48
C GLU A 192 -12.49 9.29 -21.25
N SER A 193 -13.33 9.27 -20.22
CA SER A 193 -13.15 10.05 -18.99
C SER A 193 -13.84 9.39 -17.80
N ILE A 194 -13.39 9.69 -16.59
CA ILE A 194 -14.04 9.31 -15.32
C ILE A 194 -14.15 10.54 -14.42
N GLU A 195 -15.14 10.54 -13.54
CA GLU A 195 -15.27 11.54 -12.49
C GLU A 195 -14.70 11.02 -11.17
N LEU A 196 -13.72 11.76 -10.60
CA LEU A 196 -13.17 11.48 -9.29
C LEU A 196 -13.71 12.46 -8.25
N THR A 197 -14.28 11.90 -7.19
CA THR A 197 -14.80 12.66 -6.04
C THR A 197 -14.34 12.02 -4.73
N GLY A 198 -14.48 12.75 -3.64
CA GLY A 198 -14.20 12.27 -2.30
C GLY A 198 -15.17 12.92 -1.33
N HIS A 199 -15.47 12.22 -0.24
CA HIS A 199 -16.23 12.78 0.87
C HIS A 199 -15.26 13.31 1.92
N HIS A 200 -15.55 14.50 2.43
CA HIS A 200 -14.92 14.98 3.66
C HIS A 200 -15.55 14.20 4.81
N TYR A 201 -14.73 13.51 5.59
CA TYR A 201 -15.12 12.95 6.88
C TYR A 201 -14.82 13.96 7.99
#